data_AF-A0A7J2HLL8-F1
#
_entry.id   AF-A0A7J2HLL8-F1
#
_cell.length_a   1.000
_cell.length_b   1.000
_cell.length_c   1.000
_cell.angle_alpha   90.00
_cell.angle_beta   90.00
_cell.angle_gamma   90.00
#
_symmetry.space_group_name_H-M   'P 1'
#
loop_
_entity.id
_entity.type
_entity.pdbx_description
1 polymer ?
#
loop_
_entity_poly.entity_id
_entity_poly.type
_entity_poly.pdbx_seq_one_letter_code
_entity_poly.pdbx_strand_id
1 'polypeptide(L)'
;LLRPIGNRNKNKTIAKLEIDLLEEINDTGIGPMGLGGDTTALDVHIEVAHRHPASFPVGIAMQCWANRRASIIITGDGEIIW
;
A
#
# COMPACT_ATOMS: atom_id res chain seq x y z
N LEU A 1 -3.17 -0.38 0.36
CA LEU A 1 -3.95 0.02 1.56
C LEU A 1 -4.33 -1.15 2.46
N LEU A 2 -4.91 -2.22 1.92
CA LEU A 2 -5.44 -3.32 2.73
C LEU A 2 -4.38 -4.34 3.16
N ARG A 3 -3.18 -4.30 2.56
CA ARG A 3 -2.05 -5.12 3.00
C ARG A 3 -1.40 -4.54 4.27
N PRO A 4 -0.85 -5.39 5.16
CA PRO A 4 -0.01 -4.92 6.27
C PRO A 4 1.22 -4.17 5.76
N ILE A 5 1.67 -3.19 6.56
CA ILE A 5 2.93 -2.48 6.32
C ILE A 5 4.08 -3.49 6.24
N GLY A 6 4.98 -3.29 5.27
CA GLY A 6 6.11 -4.16 4.98
C GLY A 6 5.77 -5.37 4.10
N ASN A 7 4.48 -5.60 3.78
CA ASN A 7 4.07 -6.70 2.91
C ASN A 7 4.17 -6.31 1.42
N ARG A 8 5.17 -6.87 0.74
CA ARG A 8 5.44 -6.61 -0.69
C ARG A 8 4.65 -7.50 -1.63
N ASN A 9 4.44 -7.03 -2.86
CA ASN A 9 3.78 -7.80 -3.90
C ASN A 9 4.56 -9.11 -4.21
N LYS A 10 3.85 -10.19 -4.56
CA LYS A 10 4.49 -11.47 -4.96
C LYS A 10 5.25 -11.35 -6.28
N ASN A 11 4.81 -10.46 -7.18
CA ASN A 11 5.51 -10.17 -8.42
C ASN A 11 6.70 -9.26 -8.12
N LYS A 12 7.92 -9.76 -8.37
CA LYS A 12 9.18 -9.06 -8.07
C LYS A 12 9.31 -7.70 -8.76
N THR A 13 8.79 -7.55 -9.97
CA THR A 13 8.83 -6.27 -10.70
C THR A 13 7.96 -5.23 -10.01
N ILE A 14 6.77 -5.65 -9.56
CA ILE A 14 5.85 -4.76 -8.84
C ILE A 14 6.36 -4.45 -7.44
N ALA A 15 6.92 -5.45 -6.74
CA ALA A 15 7.53 -5.27 -5.43
C ALA A 15 8.70 -4.27 -5.46
N LYS A 16 9.52 -4.33 -6.53
CA LYS A 16 10.57 -3.34 -6.74
C LYS A 16 9.98 -1.94 -6.91
N LEU A 17 8.96 -1.78 -7.75
CA LEU A 17 8.29 -0.49 -7.95
C LEU A 17 7.66 0.05 -6.66
N GLU A 18 7.13 -0.81 -5.79
CA GLU A 18 6.65 -0.40 -4.45
C GLU A 18 7.77 0.20 -3.59
N ILE A 19 8.97 -0.37 -3.63
CA ILE A 19 10.12 0.10 -2.87
C ILE A 19 10.65 1.41 -3.46
N ASP A 20 10.90 1.42 -4.77
CA ASP A 20 11.43 2.58 -5.49
C ASP A 20 10.52 3.81 -5.27
N LEU A 21 9.19 3.64 -5.37
CA LEU A 21 8.24 4.74 -5.10
C LEU A 21 8.21 5.17 -3.63
N LEU A 22 8.35 4.23 -2.69
CA LEU A 22 8.37 4.58 -1.26
C LEU A 22 9.60 5.43 -0.92
N GLU A 23 10.76 5.08 -1.49
CA GLU A 23 12.00 5.85 -1.37
C GLU A 23 11.83 7.24 -1.99
N GLU A 24 11.39 7.31 -3.25
CA GLU A 24 11.18 8.59 -3.94
C GLU A 24 10.18 9.51 -3.21
N ILE A 25 9.10 8.95 -2.66
CA ILE A 25 8.10 9.73 -1.90
C ILE A 25 8.71 10.30 -0.62
N ASN A 26 9.53 9.54 0.09
CA ASN A 26 10.16 10.01 1.32
C ASN A 26 11.29 11.02 1.04
N ASP A 27 12.01 10.86 -0.07
CA ASP A 27 13.03 11.80 -0.54
C ASP A 27 12.47 13.17 -0.94
N THR A 28 11.15 13.30 -1.14
CA THR A 28 10.52 14.61 -1.37
C THR A 28 10.67 15.58 -0.18
N GLY A 29 10.95 15.09 1.03
CA GLY A 29 11.11 15.91 2.22
C GLY A 29 9.82 16.59 2.71
N ILE A 30 8.65 16.21 2.19
CA ILE A 30 7.34 16.77 2.57
C ILE A 30 7.04 16.48 4.05
N GLY A 31 7.34 15.25 4.49
CA GLY A 31 7.18 14.81 5.87
C GLY A 31 5.71 14.73 6.34
N PRO A 32 5.49 14.42 7.63
CA PRO A 32 4.15 14.25 8.18
C PRO A 32 3.38 15.57 8.12
N MET A 33 2.15 15.51 7.60
CA MET A 33 1.26 16.68 7.46
C MET A 33 1.82 17.82 6.59
N GLY A 34 2.89 17.59 5.82
CA GLY A 34 3.54 18.63 5.02
C GLY A 34 4.40 19.61 5.83
N LEU A 35 4.80 19.23 7.04
CA LEU A 35 5.60 20.07 7.94
C LEU A 35 7.12 19.87 7.77
N GLY A 36 7.54 19.12 6.75
CA GLY A 36 8.92 18.73 6.52
C GLY A 36 9.32 17.47 7.27
N GLY A 37 10.41 16.84 6.83
CA GLY A 37 11.02 15.67 7.47
C GLY A 37 11.17 14.47 6.54
N ASP A 38 11.76 13.39 7.07
CA ASP A 38 12.26 12.26 6.27
C ASP A 38 11.19 11.21 5.94
N THR A 39 9.99 11.31 6.52
CA THR A 39 8.95 10.28 6.38
C THR A 39 7.61 10.89 5.99
N THR A 40 7.35 10.87 4.69
CA THR A 40 6.08 11.28 4.08
C THR A 40 5.09 10.11 4.03
N ALA A 41 5.56 8.90 3.69
CA ALA A 41 4.75 7.70 3.58
C ALA A 41 5.37 6.54 4.38
N LEU A 42 4.51 5.76 5.03
CA LEU A 42 4.93 4.56 5.77
C LEU A 42 5.07 3.34 4.85
N ASP A 43 4.25 3.26 3.81
CA ASP A 43 4.34 2.19 2.83
C ASP A 43 3.63 2.52 1.52
N VAL A 44 4.00 1.82 0.45
CA VAL A 44 3.36 1.84 -0.87
C VAL A 44 2.98 0.42 -1.27
N HIS A 45 1.75 0.27 -1.76
CA HIS A 45 1.23 -1.00 -2.25
C HIS A 45 0.62 -0.80 -3.63
N ILE A 46 1.05 -1.63 -4.59
CA ILE A 46 0.60 -1.60 -5.98
C ILE A 46 -0.11 -2.90 -6.30
N GLU A 47 -1.32 -2.77 -6.85
CA GLU A 47 -2.08 -3.87 -7.45
C GLU A 47 -2.15 -3.66 -8.96
N VAL A 48 -2.04 -4.76 -9.71
CA VAL A 48 -2.07 -4.74 -11.17
C VAL A 48 -3.16 -5.66 -11.68
N ALA A 49 -3.85 -5.21 -12.73
CA ALA A 49 -4.90 -5.96 -13.39
C ALA A 49 -4.76 -5.80 -14.91
N HIS A 50 -5.40 -6.72 -15.64
CA HIS A 50 -5.49 -6.60 -17.09
C HIS A 50 -6.33 -5.39 -17.49
N ARG A 51 -6.01 -4.84 -18.66
CA ARG A 51 -6.66 -3.64 -19.22
C ARG A 51 -6.88 -3.81 -20.72
N HIS A 52 -7.81 -3.06 -21.28
CA HIS A 52 -7.92 -2.92 -22.73
C HIS A 52 -6.66 -2.22 -23.28
N PRO A 53 -6.08 -2.64 -24.42
CA PRO A 53 -4.84 -2.05 -24.94
C PRO A 53 -4.90 -0.53 -25.15
N ALA A 54 -6.07 -0.01 -25.55
CA ALA A 54 -6.32 1.40 -25.78
C ALA A 54 -6.53 2.25 -24.50
N SER A 55 -6.46 1.67 -23.30
CA SER A 55 -6.72 2.40 -22.05
C SER A 55 -5.73 2.03 -20.96
N PHE A 56 -5.21 2.99 -20.19
CA PHE A 56 -4.30 2.76 -19.06
C PHE A 56 -4.87 3.38 -17.78
N PRO A 57 -5.82 2.70 -17.10
CA PRO A 57 -6.41 3.21 -15.87
C PRO A 57 -5.40 3.12 -14.72
N VAL A 58 -5.29 4.21 -13.94
CA VAL A 58 -4.49 4.26 -12.71
C VAL A 58 -5.37 4.85 -11.61
N GLY A 59 -5.44 4.15 -10.49
CA GLY A 59 -6.13 4.61 -9.28
C GLY A 59 -5.14 4.78 -8.14
N ILE A 60 -5.23 5.89 -7.43
CA ILE A 60 -4.41 6.17 -6.25
C ILE A 60 -5.35 6.32 -5.06
N ALA A 61 -5.10 5.55 -4.00
CA ALA A 61 -5.83 5.63 -2.76
C ALA A 61 -4.84 5.80 -1.60
N MET A 62 -5.13 6.77 -0.74
CA MET A 62 -4.27 7.14 0.39
C MET A 62 -4.97 6.80 1.70
N GLN A 63 -4.19 6.35 2.68
CA GLN A 63 -4.67 6.12 4.03
C GLN A 63 -4.06 7.18 4.93
N CYS A 64 -4.89 7.82 5.74
CA CYS A 64 -4.40 8.79 6.72
C CYS A 64 -3.79 8.09 7.95
N TRP A 65 -3.39 8.92 8.92
CA TRP A 65 -2.90 8.49 10.23
C TRP A 65 -3.87 7.56 10.96
N ALA A 66 -5.18 7.75 10.79
CA ALA A 66 -6.21 6.97 11.48
C ALA A 66 -6.43 5.59 10.80
N ASN A 67 -5.36 4.80 10.67
CA ASN A 67 -5.37 3.43 10.14
C ASN A 67 -6.10 2.47 11.09
N ARG A 68 -7.42 2.46 11.02
CA ARG A 68 -8.26 1.63 11.88
C ARG A 68 -8.83 0.49 11.05
N ARG A 69 -8.29 -0.71 11.24
CA ARG A 69 -8.73 -1.94 10.57
C ARG A 69 -8.69 -3.11 11.53
N ALA A 70 -9.60 -4.05 11.34
CA ALA A 70 -9.61 -5.35 11.98
C ALA A 70 -10.07 -6.40 10.96
N SER A 71 -9.53 -7.60 11.05
CA SER A 71 -9.94 -8.76 10.24
C SER A 71 -10.14 -9.94 11.16
N ILE A 72 -11.07 -10.82 10.79
CA ILE A 72 -11.26 -12.12 11.44
C ILE A 72 -11.35 -13.18 10.35
N ILE A 73 -10.95 -14.40 10.68
CA ILE A 73 -11.15 -15.58 9.85
C ILE A 73 -12.20 -16.44 10.55
N ILE A 74 -13.26 -16.80 9.82
CA ILE A 74 -14.27 -17.75 10.27
C ILE A 74 -14.05 -19.05 9.50
N THR A 75 -13.76 -20.13 10.22
CA THR A 75 -13.52 -21.45 9.64
C THR A 75 -14.84 -22.19 9.36
N GLY A 76 -14.78 -23.29 8.61
CA GLY A 76 -15.97 -24.08 8.26
C GLY A 76 -16.67 -24.74 9.46
N ASP A 77 -15.94 -24.97 10.55
CA ASP A 77 -16.41 -25.47 11.84
C ASP A 77 -16.85 -24.35 12.82
N GLY A 78 -16.78 -23.09 12.39
CA GLY A 78 -17.26 -21.94 13.16
C GLY A 78 -16.24 -21.38 14.16
N GLU A 79 -14.98 -21.79 14.10
CA GLU A 79 -13.88 -21.19 14.85
C GLU A 79 -13.62 -19.75 14.34
N ILE A 80 -13.40 -18.82 15.27
CA ILE A 80 -13.06 -17.43 14.97
C ILE A 80 -11.60 -17.21 15.33
N ILE A 81 -10.79 -16.94 14.31
CA ILE A 81 -9.37 -16.58 14.46
C ILE A 81 -9.26 -15.07 14.23
N TRP A 82 -8.75 -14.36 15.24
CA TRP A 82 -8.48 -12.92 15.18
C TRP A 82 -7.15 -12.62 14.51
#